data_AF-A0A0G4NVS9-F1
#
_entry.id   AF-A0A0G4NVS9-F1
#
_cell.length_a   1.000
_cell.length_b   1.000
_cell.length_c   1.000
_cell.angle_alpha   90.00
_cell.angle_beta   90.00
_cell.angle_gamma   90.00
#
_symmetry.space_group_name_H-M   'P 1'
#
loop_
_entity.id
_entity.type
_entity.pdbx_description
1 polymer ?
#
loop_
_entity_poly.entity_id
_entity_poly.type
_entity_poly.pdbx_seq_one_letter_code
_entity_poly.pdbx_strand_id
1 'polypeptide(L)'
;MVREMANLLLEKRGTTPILSVGENWVTKFVKRHPLLSSRFSKRYNYDRAKCEDPKIIREWFDLVQKTILQFRIDPDDIYNFDETGFAMGLTATAKIIIRSEYYGRRPVLQPRNRE
;
A
#
# COMPACT_ATOMS: atom_id res chain seq x y z
N MET A 1 2.51 8.29 -15.56
CA MET A 1 1.96 9.22 -14.54
C MET A 1 2.82 10.47 -14.27
N VAL A 2 3.97 10.44 -13.58
CA VAL A 2 4.72 11.69 -13.24
C VAL A 2 5.21 12.45 -14.48
N ARG A 3 5.73 11.73 -15.48
CA ARG A 3 6.15 12.28 -16.77
C ARG A 3 4.98 12.94 -17.52
N GLU A 4 3.84 12.25 -17.56
CA GLU A 4 2.61 12.77 -18.18
C GLU A 4 2.12 14.03 -17.48
N MET A 5 2.11 14.04 -16.13
CA MET A 5 1.70 15.22 -15.36
C MET A 5 2.59 16.44 -15.65
N ALA A 6 3.91 16.22 -15.77
CA ALA A 6 4.85 17.27 -16.16
C ALA A 6 4.58 17.78 -17.58
N ASN A 7 4.27 16.88 -18.53
CA ASN A 7 3.90 17.27 -19.88
C ASN A 7 2.59 18.07 -19.93
N LEU A 8 1.57 17.67 -19.16
CA LEU A 8 0.30 18.41 -19.05
C LEU A 8 0.51 19.83 -18.49
N LEU A 9 1.37 19.99 -17.48
CA LEU A 9 1.71 21.32 -16.95
C LEU A 9 2.46 22.18 -17.98
N LEU A 10 3.35 21.58 -18.79
CA LEU A 10 4.05 22.29 -19.86
C LEU A 10 3.11 22.73 -20.97
N GLU A 11 2.17 21.87 -21.35
CA GLU A 11 1.12 22.17 -22.33
C GLU A 11 0.26 23.37 -21.88
N LYS A 12 -0.16 23.37 -20.60
CA LYS A 12 -0.92 24.49 -20.01
C LYS A 12 -0.13 25.79 -19.90
N ARG A 13 1.21 25.73 -19.90
CA ARG A 13 2.08 26.91 -19.90
C ARG A 13 2.14 27.62 -21.25
N GLY A 14 1.60 27.02 -22.32
CA GLY A 14 1.46 27.66 -23.63
C GLY A 14 2.78 27.84 -24.38
N THR A 15 3.79 27.00 -24.12
CA THR A 15 5.08 27.09 -24.82
C THR A 15 4.98 26.43 -26.19
N THR A 16 5.07 27.22 -27.26
CA THR A 16 5.31 26.75 -28.63
C THR A 16 6.82 26.74 -28.89
N PRO A 17 7.44 25.61 -29.29
CA PRO A 17 6.86 24.29 -29.57
C PRO A 17 6.57 23.46 -28.30
N ILE A 18 5.71 22.46 -28.44
CA ILE A 18 5.32 21.54 -27.35
C ILE A 18 6.56 20.73 -26.93
N LEU A 19 7.22 21.18 -25.87
CA LEU A 19 8.36 20.50 -25.27
C LEU A 19 7.85 19.36 -24.39
N SER A 20 8.06 18.12 -24.81
CA SER A 20 7.88 16.97 -23.92
C SER A 20 9.13 16.79 -23.06
N VAL A 21 8.94 16.36 -21.80
CA VAL A 21 10.09 16.02 -20.96
C VAL A 21 10.75 14.74 -21.49
N GLY A 22 12.09 14.72 -21.48
CA GLY A 22 12.88 13.56 -21.89
C GLY A 22 12.58 12.32 -21.02
N GLU A 23 12.88 11.13 -21.54
CA GLU A 23 12.60 9.85 -20.89
C GLU A 23 13.18 9.75 -19.47
N ASN A 24 14.44 10.18 -19.31
CA ASN A 24 15.15 10.18 -18.04
C ASN A 24 14.87 11.42 -17.16
N TRP A 25 13.89 12.24 -17.50
CA TRP A 25 13.64 13.48 -16.76
C TRP A 25 13.21 13.21 -15.32
N VAL A 26 12.32 12.22 -15.09
CA VAL A 26 11.81 11.90 -13.74
C VAL A 26 12.95 11.44 -12.81
N THR A 27 13.83 10.57 -13.31
CA THR A 27 14.97 10.05 -12.52
C THR A 27 15.96 11.17 -12.21
N LYS A 28 16.28 12.03 -13.19
CA LYS A 28 17.13 13.22 -12.98
C LYS A 28 16.47 14.23 -12.03
N PHE A 29 15.17 14.42 -12.11
CA PHE A 29 14.41 15.34 -11.25
C PHE A 29 14.48 14.89 -9.78
N VAL A 30 14.25 13.60 -9.49
CA VAL A 30 14.38 13.06 -8.13
C VAL A 30 15.81 13.16 -7.64
N LYS A 31 16.82 12.84 -8.48
CA LYS A 31 18.24 12.96 -8.10
C LYS A 31 18.66 14.39 -7.74
N ARG A 32 18.09 15.41 -8.40
CA ARG A 32 18.39 16.82 -8.11
C ARG A 32 17.79 17.33 -6.80
N HIS A 33 16.75 16.67 -6.28
CA HIS A 33 16.03 17.12 -5.08
C HIS A 33 16.18 16.06 -3.98
N PRO A 34 17.18 16.18 -3.08
CA PRO A 34 17.40 15.20 -2.00
C PRO A 34 16.24 15.14 -0.99
N LEU A 35 15.36 16.15 -1.01
CA LEU A 35 14.09 16.17 -0.28
C LEU A 35 13.05 15.20 -0.83
N LEU A 36 13.29 14.57 -2.00
CA LEU A 36 12.39 13.63 -2.65
C LEU A 36 13.01 12.23 -2.74
N SER A 37 12.18 11.21 -2.58
CA SER A 37 12.56 9.80 -2.71
C SER A 37 11.53 9.03 -3.52
N SER A 38 11.98 8.12 -4.38
CA SER A 38 11.08 7.21 -5.10
C SER A 38 10.93 5.89 -4.34
N ARG A 39 9.70 5.47 -4.08
CA ARG A 39 9.38 4.22 -3.38
C ARG A 39 8.30 3.44 -4.12
N PHE A 40 8.31 2.11 -3.98
CA PHE A 40 7.18 1.28 -4.39
C PHE A 40 6.16 1.25 -3.26
N SER A 41 4.92 1.63 -3.56
CA SER A 41 3.79 1.51 -2.66
C SER A 41 2.91 0.37 -3.12
N LYS A 42 2.51 -0.49 -2.19
CA LYS A 42 1.41 -1.44 -2.42
C LYS A 42 0.10 -0.66 -2.29
N ARG A 43 -0.83 -0.86 -3.22
CA ARG A 43 -2.17 -0.28 -3.12
C ARG A 43 -2.84 -0.84 -1.87
N TYR A 44 -2.85 -0.07 -0.79
CA TYR A 44 -3.55 -0.47 0.43
C TYR A 44 -5.04 -0.32 0.18
N ASN A 45 -5.84 -1.32 0.53
CA ASN A 45 -7.29 -1.20 0.43
C ASN A 45 -7.76 -0.21 1.52
N TYR A 46 -8.01 1.04 1.10
CA TYR A 46 -8.34 2.12 2.02
C TYR A 46 -9.67 1.90 2.73
N ASP A 47 -10.61 1.20 2.10
CA ASP A 47 -11.88 0.85 2.72
C ASP A 47 -11.66 -0.20 3.83
N ARG A 48 -10.76 -1.16 3.59
CA ARG A 48 -10.31 -2.10 4.64
C ARG A 48 -9.65 -1.37 5.81
N ALA A 49 -8.79 -0.39 5.52
CA ALA A 49 -8.12 0.44 6.52
C ALA A 49 -9.11 1.17 7.45
N LYS A 50 -10.20 1.67 6.88
CA LYS A 50 -11.24 2.39 7.64
C LYS A 50 -12.06 1.47 8.54
N CYS A 51 -12.23 0.22 8.14
CA CYS A 51 -13.01 -0.76 8.89
C CYS A 51 -12.18 -1.51 9.95
N GLU A 52 -10.85 -1.38 9.95
CA GLU A 52 -9.95 -1.98 10.94
C GLU A 52 -9.88 -1.12 12.22
N ASP A 53 -10.88 -1.25 13.11
CA ASP A 53 -10.85 -0.63 14.44
C ASP A 53 -10.01 -1.51 15.42
N PRO A 54 -8.88 -1.01 15.95
CA PRO A 54 -8.04 -1.76 16.88
C PRO A 54 -8.76 -2.28 18.12
N LYS A 55 -9.82 -1.58 18.58
CA LYS A 55 -10.61 -1.99 19.73
C LYS A 55 -11.44 -3.22 19.39
N ILE A 56 -12.18 -3.17 18.28
CA ILE A 56 -13.01 -4.29 17.80
C ILE A 56 -12.15 -5.52 17.53
N ILE A 57 -11.00 -5.35 16.89
CA ILE A 57 -10.06 -6.45 16.61
C ILE A 57 -9.61 -7.10 17.92
N ARG A 58 -9.24 -6.30 18.93
CA ARG A 58 -8.78 -6.82 20.22
C ARG A 58 -9.88 -7.55 20.98
N GLU A 59 -11.07 -6.97 21.05
CA GLU A 59 -12.24 -7.59 21.70
C GLU A 59 -12.60 -8.93 21.05
N TRP A 60 -12.48 -9.04 19.72
CA TRP A 60 -12.67 -10.30 19.02
C TRP A 60 -11.62 -11.36 19.42
N PHE A 61 -10.33 -11.02 19.44
CA PHE A 61 -9.28 -11.95 19.86
C PHE A 61 -9.42 -12.38 21.33
N ASP A 62 -9.79 -11.45 22.21
CA ASP A 62 -10.05 -11.74 23.62
C ASP A 62 -11.23 -12.72 23.78
N LEU A 63 -12.28 -12.57 22.98
CA LEU A 63 -13.42 -13.48 22.96
C LEU A 63 -13.01 -14.86 22.45
N VAL A 64 -12.27 -14.94 21.35
CA VAL A 64 -11.77 -16.21 20.79
C VAL A 64 -10.92 -16.95 21.82
N GLN A 65 -10.00 -16.26 22.49
CA GLN A 65 -9.16 -16.87 23.52
C GLN A 65 -9.99 -17.38 24.71
N LYS A 66 -11.00 -16.63 25.15
CA LYS A 66 -11.94 -17.09 26.21
C LYS A 66 -12.69 -18.35 25.79
N THR A 67 -13.18 -18.41 24.56
CA THR A 67 -13.88 -19.58 24.01
C THR A 67 -12.98 -20.80 23.95
N ILE A 68 -11.75 -20.66 23.43
CA ILE A 68 -10.76 -21.76 23.39
C ILE A 68 -10.52 -22.32 24.79
N LEU A 69 -10.33 -21.45 25.79
CA LEU A 69 -10.11 -21.86 27.18
C LEU A 69 -11.36 -22.51 27.80
N GLN A 70 -12.55 -21.96 27.55
CA GLN A 70 -13.81 -22.47 28.10
C GLN A 70 -14.12 -23.88 27.60
N PHE A 71 -13.91 -24.13 26.31
CA PHE A 71 -14.18 -25.42 25.69
C PHE A 71 -12.98 -26.36 25.66
N ARG A 72 -11.82 -25.92 26.18
CA ARG A 72 -10.55 -26.65 26.16
C ARG A 72 -10.22 -27.18 24.76
N ILE A 73 -10.39 -26.32 23.76
CA ILE A 73 -10.08 -26.64 22.37
C ILE A 73 -8.57 -26.81 22.26
N ASP A 74 -8.12 -27.96 21.77
CA ASP A 74 -6.71 -28.20 21.54
C ASP A 74 -6.23 -27.29 20.40
N PRO A 75 -5.05 -26.64 20.51
CA PRO A 75 -4.46 -25.90 19.41
C PRO A 75 -4.40 -26.68 18.09
N ASP A 76 -4.24 -28.00 18.14
CA ASP A 76 -4.20 -28.88 16.97
C ASP A 76 -5.59 -29.04 16.30
N ASP A 77 -6.66 -28.74 17.02
CA ASP A 77 -8.06 -28.77 16.53
C ASP A 77 -8.54 -27.42 15.99
N ILE A 78 -7.65 -26.42 15.87
CA ILE A 78 -7.98 -25.11 15.31
C ILE A 78 -7.67 -25.10 13.81
N TYR A 79 -8.70 -25.24 13.00
CA TYR A 79 -8.60 -25.20 11.53
C TYR A 79 -8.97 -23.81 11.01
N ASN A 80 -8.16 -23.28 10.09
CA ASN A 80 -8.55 -22.10 9.32
C ASN A 80 -9.56 -22.54 8.25
N PHE A 81 -10.75 -21.94 8.27
CA PHE A 81 -11.73 -22.10 7.20
C PHE A 81 -11.75 -20.83 6.37
N ASP A 82 -10.73 -20.65 5.51
CA ASP A 82 -10.78 -19.68 4.44
C ASP A 82 -11.19 -20.37 3.14
N GLU A 83 -12.27 -19.86 2.52
CA GLU A 83 -12.55 -20.19 1.14
C GLU A 83 -11.35 -19.79 0.28
N THR A 84 -10.85 -20.74 -0.51
CA THR A 84 -9.90 -20.53 -1.60
C THR A 84 -10.56 -19.66 -2.68
N GLY A 85 -10.68 -18.35 -2.39
CA GLY A 85 -11.24 -17.37 -3.29
C GLY A 85 -10.22 -17.00 -4.34
N PHE A 86 -10.56 -17.23 -5.61
CA PHE A 86 -9.85 -16.69 -6.79
C PHE A 86 -9.27 -15.30 -6.51
N ALA A 87 -8.02 -15.07 -6.94
CA ALA A 87 -7.25 -13.84 -6.75
C ALA A 87 -7.90 -12.59 -7.38
N MET A 88 -9.03 -12.15 -6.80
CA MET A 88 -9.70 -10.89 -7.08
C MET A 88 -8.97 -9.79 -6.34
N GLY A 89 -7.76 -9.46 -6.80
CA GLY A 89 -6.97 -8.41 -6.20
C GLY A 89 -5.48 -8.61 -6.33
N LEU A 90 -4.98 -8.83 -7.55
CA LEU A 90 -3.58 -8.52 -7.86
C LEU A 90 -3.35 -7.05 -7.48
N THR A 91 -2.83 -6.85 -6.27
CA THR A 91 -2.61 -5.53 -5.70
C THR A 91 -1.36 -4.97 -6.38
N ALA A 92 -1.56 -4.35 -7.55
CA ALA A 92 -0.47 -3.82 -8.35
C ALA A 92 0.37 -2.83 -7.51
N THR A 93 1.66 -3.10 -7.40
CA THR A 93 2.63 -2.18 -6.80
C THR A 93 2.80 -0.97 -7.73
N ALA A 94 2.67 0.24 -7.21
CA ALA A 94 2.89 1.47 -7.96
C ALA A 94 4.14 2.20 -7.43
N LYS A 95 4.93 2.79 -8.33
CA LYS A 95 6.07 3.63 -7.95
C LYS A 95 5.59 5.06 -7.70
N ILE A 96 5.79 5.55 -6.48
CA ILE A 96 5.42 6.90 -6.03
C ILE A 96 6.67 7.72 -5.69
N ILE A 97 6.55 9.05 -5.75
CA ILE A 97 7.56 10.01 -5.29
C ILE A 97 7.03 10.67 -4.01
N ILE A 98 7.79 10.59 -2.93
CA ILE A 98 7.43 11.13 -1.61
C ILE A 98 8.56 12.00 -1.05
N ARG A 99 8.29 12.77 0.02
CA ARG A 99 9.36 13.48 0.74
C ARG A 99 10.31 12.47 1.38
N SER A 100 11.61 12.73 1.34
CA SER A 100 12.64 11.85 1.90
C SER A 100 12.55 11.73 3.43
N GLU A 101 11.99 12.74 4.10
CA GLU A 101 11.77 12.80 5.55
C GLU A 101 10.67 11.86 6.07
N TYR A 102 9.80 11.31 5.21
CA TYR A 102 8.84 10.28 5.63
C TYR A 102 9.58 8.97 5.90
N TYR A 103 10.26 8.93 7.04
CA TYR A 103 10.77 7.73 7.68
C TYR A 103 9.59 6.92 8.20
N GLY A 104 9.48 5.69 7.70
CA GLY A 104 8.53 4.71 8.19
C GLY A 104 8.04 3.86 7.04
N ARG A 105 8.53 2.61 6.97
CA ARG A 105 7.62 1.55 6.54
C ARG A 105 6.40 1.72 7.44
N ARG A 106 5.23 2.08 6.90
CA ARG A 106 4.01 1.73 7.63
C ARG A 106 4.12 0.22 7.84
N PRO A 107 4.11 -0.28 9.08
CA PRO A 107 4.08 -1.72 9.28
C PRO A 107 2.87 -2.20 8.49
N VAL A 108 3.13 -2.95 7.42
CA VAL A 108 2.07 -3.71 6.79
C VAL A 108 1.71 -4.71 7.86
N LEU A 109 0.57 -4.50 8.53
CA LEU A 109 0.10 -5.35 9.63
C LEU A 109 -0.02 -6.82 9.19
N GLN A 110 0.01 -7.11 7.88
CA GLN A 110 0.11 -8.45 7.34
C GLN A 110 1.04 -8.53 6.11
N PRO A 111 2.30 -8.97 6.27
CA PRO A 111 3.10 -9.42 5.15
C PRO A 111 2.83 -10.92 4.97
N ARG A 112 1.75 -11.30 4.30
CA ARG A 112 1.62 -12.69 3.88
C ARG A 112 0.90 -12.78 2.55
N ASN A 113 1.61 -13.39 1.59
CA ASN A 113 1.01 -13.93 0.39
C ASN A 113 -0.11 -14.89 0.85
N ARG A 114 -1.34 -14.47 0.61
CA ARG A 114 -2.45 -15.41 0.44
C ARG A 114 -2.44 -15.67 -1.06
N GLU A 115 -2.06 -16.89 -1.44
CA GLU A 115 -2.39 -17.43 -2.76
C GLU A 115 -3.89 -17.71 -2.82
#